data_AF-A0A947Z719-F1
#
_entry.id   AF-A0A947Z719-F1
#
_cell.length_a   1.000
_cell.length_b   1.000
_cell.length_c   1.000
_cell.angle_alpha   90.00
_cell.angle_beta   90.00
_cell.angle_gamma   90.00
#
_symmetry.space_group_name_H-M   'P 1'
#
loop_
_entity.id
_entity.type
_entity.pdbx_description
1 polymer ?
#
loop_
_entity_poly.entity_id
_entity_poly.type
_entity_poly.pdbx_seq_one_letter_code
_entity_poly.pdbx_strand_id
1 'polypeptide(L)'
;MPATIKPPPAMAVPMKPALPTDVPQKGPAKNGKPPKGTLTAQFAHHKRRNMIRTFSSSVDNESRVTVKMYADGSVTLDDKGKWLDRVTYSKLTACQSRVEEKRWDTLYEGTWEQNGKQLVIKTKLVNEKCTQGVTCDSRPPEMTPCGPVTKTLILTCTADSLTLKQDKKSIPAWKCDMGKAATHTSNPWNFGRDQCVERYMGNRWPFYYRPCAAQKPN
;
A
#
# COMPACT_ATOMS: atom_id res chain seq x y z
N MET A 1 0.04 -53.20 41.25
CA MET A 1 1.29 -52.60 40.72
C MET A 1 1.02 -52.19 39.28
N PRO A 2 0.99 -50.89 38.94
CA PRO A 2 0.70 -50.47 37.56
C PRO A 2 1.96 -50.59 36.70
N ALA A 3 1.79 -51.13 35.48
CA ALA A 3 2.85 -51.31 34.51
C ALA A 3 3.26 -49.97 33.86
N THR A 4 4.54 -49.65 33.91
CA THR A 4 5.14 -48.47 33.27
C THR A 4 5.23 -48.69 31.76
N ILE A 5 4.40 -47.99 30.98
CA ILE A 5 4.49 -47.99 29.52
C ILE A 5 5.63 -47.03 29.11
N LYS A 6 6.67 -47.58 28.49
CA LYS A 6 7.80 -46.82 27.95
C LYS A 6 7.39 -46.20 26.60
N PRO A 7 7.56 -44.89 26.38
CA PRO A 7 7.25 -44.29 25.08
C PRO A 7 8.23 -44.78 24.01
N PRO A 8 7.78 -44.90 22.74
CA PRO A 8 8.63 -45.32 21.63
C PRO A 8 9.69 -44.25 21.29
N PRO A 9 10.85 -44.65 20.73
CA PRO A 9 11.92 -43.72 20.37
C PRO A 9 11.47 -42.76 19.26
N ALA A 10 11.87 -41.50 19.39
CA ALA A 10 11.64 -40.45 18.40
C ALA A 10 12.33 -40.81 17.08
N MET A 11 11.56 -40.85 15.98
CA MET A 11 12.11 -40.97 14.64
C MET A 11 12.87 -39.70 14.27
N ALA A 12 14.15 -39.85 13.92
CA ALA A 12 14.99 -38.77 13.43
C ALA A 12 14.47 -38.26 12.08
N VAL A 13 14.14 -36.96 12.01
CA VAL A 13 13.79 -36.27 10.76
C VAL A 13 15.08 -36.05 9.96
N PRO A 14 15.15 -36.43 8.67
CA PRO A 14 16.33 -36.16 7.87
C PRO A 14 16.50 -34.65 7.66
N MET A 15 17.68 -34.14 8.02
CA MET A 15 18.12 -32.77 7.76
C MET A 15 18.08 -32.50 6.25
N LYS A 16 17.31 -31.48 5.85
CA LYS A 16 17.40 -30.92 4.49
C LYS A 16 18.82 -30.37 4.26
N PRO A 17 19.41 -30.57 3.07
CA PRO A 17 20.66 -29.92 2.71
C PRO A 17 20.52 -28.39 2.81
N ALA A 18 21.49 -27.75 3.47
CA ALA A 18 21.65 -26.32 3.47
C ALA A 18 21.88 -25.82 2.04
N LEU A 19 21.12 -24.80 1.62
CA LEU A 19 21.40 -24.06 0.40
C LEU A 19 22.74 -23.33 0.53
N PRO A 20 23.56 -23.28 -0.53
CA PRO A 20 24.84 -22.58 -0.49
C PRO A 20 24.64 -21.08 -0.28
N THR A 21 25.21 -20.58 0.81
CA THR A 21 25.67 -19.21 0.99
C THR A 21 26.77 -18.91 -0.03
N ASP A 22 26.48 -18.02 -0.97
CA ASP A 22 27.34 -16.92 -1.43
C ASP A 22 26.95 -16.47 -2.83
N VAL A 23 26.13 -15.42 -2.89
CA VAL A 23 26.16 -14.49 -4.02
C VAL A 23 26.48 -13.12 -3.42
N PRO A 24 27.61 -12.50 -3.79
CA PRO A 24 27.90 -11.13 -3.39
C PRO A 24 26.75 -10.23 -3.86
N GLN A 25 25.99 -9.67 -2.93
CA GLN A 25 25.08 -8.56 -3.23
C GLN A 25 25.94 -7.35 -3.61
N LYS A 26 26.25 -7.24 -4.91
CA LYS A 26 26.75 -6.01 -5.50
C LYS A 26 25.69 -4.93 -5.20
N GLY A 27 26.00 -4.00 -4.30
CA GLY A 27 25.10 -2.91 -3.97
C GLY A 27 24.69 -2.15 -5.24
N PRO A 28 23.45 -1.66 -5.34
CA PRO A 28 23.00 -1.03 -6.57
C PRO A 28 23.79 0.25 -6.80
N ALA A 29 24.44 0.32 -7.97
CA ALA A 29 25.13 1.51 -8.45
C ALA A 29 24.09 2.60 -8.78
N LYS A 30 24.17 3.74 -8.10
CA LYS A 30 23.18 4.84 -8.16
C LYS A 30 23.23 5.73 -9.42
N ASN A 31 23.74 5.24 -10.56
CA ASN A 31 24.09 6.12 -11.70
C ASN A 31 23.42 5.76 -13.05
N GLY A 32 22.33 5.00 -13.06
CA GLY A 32 21.56 4.74 -14.29
C GLY A 32 20.57 5.86 -14.63
N LYS A 33 20.65 6.43 -15.84
CA LYS A 33 19.61 7.33 -16.40
C LYS A 33 18.30 6.53 -16.56
N PRO A 34 17.14 7.02 -16.10
CA PRO A 34 15.89 6.25 -16.12
C PRO A 34 15.39 5.96 -17.56
N PRO A 35 14.93 4.73 -17.87
CA PRO A 35 14.27 4.34 -19.09
C PRO A 35 12.82 4.77 -18.93
N LYS A 36 12.56 6.07 -19.11
CA LYS A 36 11.25 6.69 -19.45
C LYS A 36 9.97 6.20 -18.74
N GLY A 37 10.00 5.47 -17.63
CA GLY A 37 8.81 4.91 -17.00
C GLY A 37 8.69 5.34 -15.54
N THR A 38 8.00 6.44 -15.29
CA THR A 38 7.46 6.74 -13.96
C THR A 38 5.99 6.36 -13.96
N LEU A 39 5.63 5.36 -13.16
CA LEU A 39 4.26 4.98 -12.93
C LEU A 39 3.75 5.74 -11.70
N THR A 40 2.61 6.41 -11.82
CA THR A 40 2.03 7.12 -10.69
C THR A 40 0.54 6.85 -10.60
N ALA A 41 0.11 6.45 -9.40
CA ALA A 41 -1.27 6.25 -9.04
C ALA A 41 -1.59 7.12 -7.82
N GLN A 42 -2.74 7.78 -7.86
CA GLN A 42 -3.31 8.48 -6.71
C GLN A 42 -4.64 7.85 -6.34
N PHE A 43 -4.95 7.88 -5.06
CA PHE A 43 -6.19 7.39 -4.49
C PHE A 43 -6.76 8.49 -3.64
N ALA A 44 -7.99 8.89 -3.95
CA ALA A 44 -8.70 9.87 -3.16
C ALA A 44 -10.09 9.32 -2.86
N HIS A 45 -10.33 9.07 -1.59
CA HIS A 45 -11.63 8.70 -1.07
C HIS A 45 -12.11 9.83 -0.17
N HIS A 46 -13.12 10.55 -0.66
CA HIS A 46 -13.74 11.63 0.08
C HIS A 46 -15.01 11.12 0.75
N LYS A 47 -14.98 11.15 2.07
CA LYS A 47 -16.08 11.12 3.03
C LYS A 47 -17.18 10.10 2.76
N ARG A 48 -16.90 8.81 2.95
CA ARG A 48 -18.00 7.84 3.09
C ARG A 48 -18.62 7.95 4.47
N ARG A 49 -19.83 8.54 4.56
CA ARG A 49 -20.59 8.57 5.80
C ARG A 49 -21.46 7.31 5.91
N ASN A 50 -21.22 6.51 6.93
CA ASN A 50 -22.12 5.42 7.31
C ASN A 50 -22.88 5.86 8.56
N MET A 51 -24.21 5.70 8.56
CA MET A 51 -25.04 5.89 9.74
C MET A 51 -25.61 4.54 10.15
N ILE A 52 -25.23 4.11 11.34
CA ILE A 52 -25.86 2.99 12.04
C ILE A 52 -26.54 3.62 13.25
N ARG A 53 -27.70 3.12 13.69
CA ARG A 53 -28.54 3.76 14.73
C ARG A 53 -27.76 4.31 15.94
N THR A 54 -26.65 3.67 16.30
CA THR A 54 -25.82 3.98 17.47
C THR A 54 -24.58 4.85 17.18
N PHE A 55 -24.19 5.05 15.91
CA PHE A 55 -23.06 5.91 15.55
C PHE A 55 -23.07 6.34 14.08
N SER A 56 -22.47 7.50 13.81
CA SER A 56 -22.06 7.88 12.45
C SER A 56 -20.56 7.75 12.30
N SER A 57 -20.08 7.13 11.22
CA SER A 57 -18.66 7.16 10.86
C SER A 57 -18.45 7.90 9.55
N SER A 58 -17.30 8.56 9.39
CA SER A 58 -16.85 9.14 8.13
C SER A 58 -15.38 8.88 7.93
N VAL A 59 -15.04 8.31 6.78
CA VAL A 59 -13.66 8.02 6.39
C VAL A 59 -13.24 8.90 5.22
N ASP A 60 -12.11 9.57 5.38
CA ASP A 60 -11.36 10.27 4.33
C ASP A 60 -10.00 9.56 4.15
N ASN A 61 -9.59 9.27 2.92
CA ASN A 61 -8.28 8.70 2.62
C ASN A 61 -7.72 9.39 1.38
N GLU A 62 -6.47 9.81 1.46
CA GLU A 62 -5.71 10.21 0.29
C GLU A 62 -4.36 9.48 0.31
N SER A 63 -4.03 8.81 -0.77
CA SER A 63 -2.71 8.18 -0.92
C SER A 63 -2.16 8.31 -2.33
N ARG A 64 -0.84 8.25 -2.43
CA ARG A 64 -0.11 8.31 -3.68
C ARG A 64 0.97 7.25 -3.67
N VAL A 65 1.00 6.47 -4.73
CA VAL A 65 2.04 5.49 -4.98
C VAL A 65 2.77 5.90 -6.25
N THR A 66 4.08 6.10 -6.14
CA THR A 66 4.96 6.45 -7.25
C THR A 66 5.99 5.36 -7.41
N VAL A 67 6.06 4.76 -8.59
CA VAL A 67 7.08 3.77 -8.95
C VAL A 67 7.97 4.36 -10.04
N LYS A 68 9.26 4.54 -9.74
CA LYS A 68 10.25 5.00 -10.72
C LYS A 68 11.12 3.81 -11.09
N MET A 69 11.05 3.41 -12.36
CA MET A 69 11.86 2.33 -12.91
C MET A 69 13.09 2.91 -13.61
N TYR A 70 14.23 2.24 -13.47
CA TYR A 70 15.54 2.65 -13.99
C TYR A 70 16.13 1.61 -14.96
N ALA A 71 17.14 1.99 -15.75
CA ALA A 71 17.53 1.29 -16.99
C ALA A 71 18.46 0.13 -16.70
N ASP A 72 19.10 0.23 -15.55
CA ASP A 72 19.85 -0.82 -14.88
C ASP A 72 18.94 -1.88 -14.24
N GLY A 73 17.61 -1.79 -14.39
CA GLY A 73 16.65 -2.71 -13.79
C GLY A 73 16.32 -2.40 -12.33
N SER A 74 16.86 -1.31 -11.77
CA SER A 74 16.51 -0.88 -10.41
C SER A 74 15.17 -0.15 -10.38
N VAL A 75 14.53 -0.12 -9.20
CA VAL A 75 13.25 0.57 -8.99
C VAL A 75 13.22 1.24 -7.62
N THR A 76 12.58 2.40 -7.54
CA THR A 76 12.14 3.02 -6.28
C THR A 76 10.62 3.07 -6.24
N LEU A 77 10.04 2.74 -5.09
CA LEU A 77 8.61 2.82 -4.86
C LEU A 77 8.35 3.64 -3.60
N ASP A 78 7.65 4.75 -3.79
CA ASP A 78 7.28 5.72 -2.76
C ASP A 78 5.77 5.64 -2.54
N ASP A 79 5.36 5.29 -1.33
CA ASP A 79 3.96 5.24 -0.89
C ASP A 79 3.75 6.22 0.25
N LYS A 80 2.93 7.24 -0.02
CA LYS A 80 2.58 8.29 0.93
C LYS A 80 1.08 8.41 1.03
N GLY A 81 0.60 8.70 2.23
CA GLY A 81 -0.81 9.00 2.38
C GLY A 81 -1.22 9.43 3.77
N LYS A 82 -2.50 9.71 3.85
CA LYS A 82 -3.21 10.01 5.08
C LYS A 82 -4.55 9.29 5.08
N TRP A 83 -4.98 8.87 6.25
CA TRP A 83 -6.28 8.30 6.49
C TRP A 83 -6.87 8.96 7.72
N LEU A 84 -8.15 9.31 7.65
CA LEU A 84 -8.86 9.99 8.71
C LEU A 84 -10.22 9.33 8.88
N ASP A 85 -10.44 8.74 10.03
CA ASP A 85 -11.74 8.20 10.44
C ASP A 85 -12.30 9.02 11.58
N ARG A 86 -13.56 9.41 11.45
CA ARG A 86 -14.30 10.11 12.48
C ARG A 86 -15.51 9.29 12.82
N VAL A 87 -15.63 8.88 14.08
CA VAL A 87 -16.78 8.15 14.60
C VAL A 87 -17.45 9.01 15.67
N THR A 88 -18.75 9.23 15.54
CA THR A 88 -19.58 9.93 16.52
C THR A 88 -20.67 8.99 17.00
N TYR A 89 -20.70 8.71 18.30
CA TYR A 89 -21.68 7.85 18.94
C TYR A 89 -22.92 8.65 19.34
N SER A 90 -24.11 8.06 19.17
CA SER A 90 -25.39 8.71 19.51
C SER A 90 -25.79 8.57 20.98
N LYS A 91 -25.12 7.71 21.75
CA LYS A 91 -25.26 7.57 23.21
C LYS A 91 -24.02 8.08 23.92
N LEU A 92 -24.18 8.50 25.18
CA LEU A 92 -23.07 8.83 26.08
C LEU A 92 -22.16 7.60 26.26
N THR A 93 -21.06 7.58 25.52
CA THR A 93 -19.91 6.70 25.74
C THR A 93 -18.82 7.52 26.42
N ALA A 94 -17.78 6.85 26.93
CA ALA A 94 -16.59 7.54 27.44
C ALA A 94 -15.81 8.33 26.34
N CYS A 95 -16.22 8.16 25.08
CA CYS A 95 -15.65 8.77 23.89
C CYS A 95 -16.76 9.04 22.86
N GLN A 96 -17.46 10.16 22.96
CA GLN A 96 -18.62 10.45 22.11
C GLN A 96 -18.20 10.73 20.67
N SER A 97 -17.07 11.39 20.47
CA SER A 97 -16.43 11.67 19.19
C SER A 97 -15.00 11.16 19.19
N ARG A 98 -14.72 10.14 18.40
CA ARG A 98 -13.39 9.58 18.18
C ARG A 98 -12.90 9.97 16.80
N VAL A 99 -11.73 10.58 16.73
CA VAL A 99 -11.03 10.89 15.48
C VAL A 99 -9.72 10.11 15.47
N GLU A 100 -9.53 9.28 14.46
CA GLU A 100 -8.30 8.54 14.23
C GLU A 100 -7.66 9.04 12.93
N GLU A 101 -6.48 9.62 13.02
CA GLU A 101 -5.68 10.07 11.89
C GLU A 101 -4.45 9.18 11.74
N LYS A 102 -4.15 8.75 10.52
CA LYS A 102 -2.91 8.05 10.17
C LYS A 102 -2.21 8.82 9.07
N ARG A 103 -0.89 8.95 9.16
CA ARG A 103 -0.06 9.49 8.09
C ARG A 103 1.12 8.55 7.88
N TRP A 104 1.41 8.23 6.62
CA TRP A 104 2.54 7.37 6.27
C TRP A 104 3.37 7.97 5.14
N ASP A 105 4.66 7.67 5.21
CA ASP A 105 5.66 7.91 4.18
C ASP A 105 6.60 6.71 4.17
N THR A 106 6.47 5.89 3.13
CA THR A 106 7.17 4.61 3.02
C THR A 106 7.95 4.57 1.71
N LEU A 107 9.23 4.23 1.80
CA LEU A 107 10.13 4.09 0.67
C LEU A 107 10.61 2.65 0.56
N TYR A 108 10.50 2.12 -0.65
CA TYR A 108 10.99 0.82 -1.03
C TYR A 108 11.98 0.93 -2.20
N GLU A 109 12.97 0.04 -2.23
CA GLU A 109 13.93 -0.09 -3.32
C GLU A 109 14.04 -1.55 -3.77
N GLY A 110 14.37 -1.78 -5.03
CA GLY A 110 14.63 -3.13 -5.51
C GLY A 110 14.82 -3.22 -7.01
N THR A 111 14.21 -4.24 -7.63
CA THR A 111 14.34 -4.50 -9.06
C THR A 111 12.99 -4.64 -9.76
N TRP A 112 13.00 -4.44 -11.08
CA TRP A 112 11.86 -4.71 -11.95
C TRP A 112 12.27 -5.54 -13.16
N GLU A 113 11.32 -6.34 -13.65
CA GLU A 113 11.47 -7.16 -14.85
C GLU A 113 10.16 -7.10 -15.65
N GLN A 114 10.25 -7.02 -16.99
CA GLN A 114 9.09 -7.05 -17.86
C GLN A 114 9.19 -8.22 -18.85
N ASN A 115 8.21 -9.12 -18.80
CA ASN A 115 8.09 -10.27 -19.68
C ASN A 115 6.80 -10.14 -20.50
N GLY A 116 6.92 -9.63 -21.73
CA GLY A 116 5.78 -9.38 -22.60
C GLY A 116 4.79 -8.37 -21.98
N LYS A 117 3.58 -8.86 -21.66
CA LYS A 117 2.48 -8.08 -21.05
C LYS A 117 2.47 -8.09 -19.52
N GLN A 118 3.48 -8.68 -18.88
CA GLN A 118 3.61 -8.76 -17.44
C GLN A 118 4.81 -7.93 -16.97
N LEU A 119 4.60 -7.12 -15.93
CA LEU A 119 5.62 -6.35 -15.24
C LEU A 119 5.68 -6.85 -13.79
N VAL A 120 6.87 -7.25 -13.33
CA VAL A 120 7.09 -7.73 -11.97
C VAL A 120 8.03 -6.76 -11.26
N ILE A 121 7.64 -6.28 -10.08
CA ILE A 121 8.40 -5.33 -9.27
C ILE A 121 8.64 -5.95 -7.92
N LYS A 122 9.91 -6.18 -7.56
CA LYS A 122 10.32 -6.78 -6.29
C LYS A 122 11.08 -5.73 -5.49
N THR A 123 10.55 -5.36 -4.33
CA THR A 123 11.13 -4.30 -3.50
C THR A 123 11.28 -4.71 -2.05
N LYS A 124 12.20 -4.04 -1.36
CA LYS A 124 12.45 -4.13 0.07
C LYS A 124 12.27 -2.75 0.69
N LEU A 125 11.70 -2.73 1.88
CA LEU A 125 11.53 -1.51 2.65
C LEU A 125 12.89 -0.93 3.01
N VAL A 126 13.09 0.35 2.72
CA VAL A 126 14.30 1.11 3.04
C VAL A 126 14.03 2.10 4.16
N ASN A 127 12.88 2.78 4.10
CA ASN A 127 12.50 3.75 5.11
C ASN A 127 10.99 3.71 5.33
N GLU A 128 10.59 3.82 6.60
CA GLU A 128 9.20 3.88 7.01
C GLU A 128 9.06 4.99 8.03
N LYS A 129 8.09 5.88 7.81
CA LYS A 129 7.60 6.81 8.81
C LYS A 129 6.09 6.72 8.82
N CYS A 130 5.51 6.24 9.90
CA CYS A 130 4.07 6.19 10.04
C CYS A 130 3.65 6.59 11.46
N THR A 131 2.68 7.50 11.54
CA THR A 131 2.10 7.96 12.80
C THR A 131 0.59 7.76 12.81
N GLN A 132 0.07 7.39 13.96
CA GLN A 132 -1.34 7.27 14.27
C GLN A 132 -1.67 8.20 15.43
N GLY A 133 -2.59 9.14 15.20
CA GLY A 133 -3.15 10.01 16.23
C GLY A 133 -4.59 9.62 16.54
N VAL A 134 -4.92 9.43 17.82
CA VAL A 134 -6.30 9.21 18.27
C VAL A 134 -6.70 10.37 19.17
N THR A 135 -7.75 11.09 18.79
CA THR A 135 -8.38 12.13 19.62
C THR A 135 -9.76 11.66 20.02
N CYS A 136 -10.09 11.89 21.29
CA CYS A 136 -11.35 11.48 21.87
C CYS A 136 -11.96 12.66 22.63
N ASP A 137 -13.06 13.21 22.11
CA ASP A 137 -13.71 14.42 22.63
C ASP A 137 -12.67 15.53 22.91
N SER A 138 -12.60 16.02 24.14
CA SER A 138 -11.69 17.08 24.58
C SER A 138 -10.37 16.55 25.15
N ARG A 139 -10.08 15.25 25.05
CA ARG A 139 -8.84 14.67 25.57
C ARG A 139 -7.66 15.02 24.66
N PRO A 140 -6.44 15.15 25.23
CA PRO A 140 -5.23 15.31 24.42
C PRO A 140 -5.10 14.19 23.38
N PRO A 141 -4.62 14.49 22.17
CA PRO A 141 -4.36 13.46 21.16
C PRO A 141 -3.30 12.47 21.63
N GLU A 142 -3.59 11.18 21.50
CA GLU A 142 -2.63 10.10 21.71
C GLU A 142 -1.92 9.78 20.39
N MET A 143 -0.60 9.92 20.36
CA MET A 143 0.22 9.67 19.17
C MET A 143 1.03 8.39 19.36
N THR A 144 0.89 7.45 18.44
CA THR A 144 1.63 6.19 18.42
C THR A 144 2.19 5.90 17.02
N PRO A 145 3.25 5.07 16.91
CA PRO A 145 3.63 4.50 15.63
C PRO A 145 2.47 3.68 15.04
N CYS A 146 2.42 3.58 13.72
CA CYS A 146 1.48 2.67 13.07
C CYS A 146 1.82 1.20 13.34
N GLY A 147 0.89 0.31 12.95
CA GLY A 147 1.12 -1.13 12.98
C GLY A 147 2.25 -1.59 12.03
N PRO A 148 2.60 -2.88 12.06
CA PRO A 148 3.72 -3.40 11.29
C PRO A 148 3.53 -3.23 9.78
N VAL A 149 4.55 -2.70 9.10
CA VAL A 149 4.58 -2.54 7.64
C VAL A 149 5.17 -3.77 6.95
N THR A 150 4.77 -4.00 5.69
CA THR A 150 5.31 -5.07 4.86
C THR A 150 6.76 -4.75 4.46
N LYS A 151 7.71 -5.60 4.89
CA LYS A 151 9.16 -5.43 4.61
C LYS A 151 9.56 -5.73 3.16
N THR A 152 8.82 -6.60 2.48
CA THR A 152 9.11 -7.03 1.12
C THR A 152 7.82 -7.04 0.32
N LEU A 153 7.83 -6.32 -0.79
CA LEU A 153 6.65 -6.10 -1.61
C LEU A 153 6.94 -6.62 -3.01
N ILE A 154 6.03 -7.45 -3.53
CA ILE A 154 6.09 -7.99 -4.87
C ILE A 154 4.83 -7.56 -5.60
N LEU A 155 4.98 -6.69 -6.59
CA LEU A 155 3.92 -6.32 -7.51
C LEU A 155 3.99 -7.20 -8.73
N THR A 156 2.85 -7.81 -9.05
CA THR A 156 2.66 -8.45 -10.35
C THR A 156 1.64 -7.62 -11.11
N CYS A 157 2.08 -6.99 -12.19
CA CYS A 157 1.30 -6.07 -12.98
C CYS A 157 1.01 -6.68 -14.36
N THR A 158 -0.23 -6.54 -14.81
CA THR A 158 -0.66 -6.92 -16.17
C THR A 158 -1.10 -5.69 -16.94
N ALA A 159 -0.79 -5.65 -18.24
CA ALA A 159 -1.25 -4.58 -19.11
C ALA A 159 -2.78 -4.56 -19.15
N ASP A 160 -3.36 -3.40 -18.92
CA ASP A 160 -4.81 -3.19 -18.84
C ASP A 160 -5.18 -1.83 -19.48
N SER A 161 -6.47 -1.48 -19.45
CA SER A 161 -6.98 -0.18 -19.83
C SER A 161 -7.91 0.38 -18.75
N LEU A 162 -7.81 1.67 -18.47
CA LEU A 162 -8.70 2.38 -17.55
C LEU A 162 -9.58 3.35 -18.31
N THR A 163 -10.88 3.33 -18.03
CA THR A 163 -11.82 4.31 -18.58
C THR A 163 -11.92 5.52 -17.64
N LEU A 164 -11.58 6.70 -18.17
CA LEU A 164 -11.67 7.96 -17.45
C LEU A 164 -13.10 8.51 -17.45
N LYS A 165 -13.56 9.07 -16.33
CA LYS A 165 -14.94 9.58 -16.20
C LYS A 165 -15.23 10.81 -17.06
N GLN A 166 -14.28 11.75 -17.16
CA GLN A 166 -14.49 13.04 -17.83
C GLN A 166 -14.85 12.86 -19.31
N ASP A 167 -14.10 12.02 -20.02
CA ASP A 167 -14.22 11.91 -21.48
C ASP A 167 -14.63 10.51 -21.95
N LYS A 168 -14.90 9.58 -21.03
CA LYS A 168 -15.09 8.13 -21.30
C LYS A 168 -13.94 7.52 -22.12
N LYS A 169 -12.79 8.18 -22.15
CA LYS A 169 -11.59 7.75 -22.86
C LYS A 169 -10.93 6.60 -22.11
N SER A 170 -10.67 5.51 -22.81
CA SER A 170 -9.83 4.42 -22.30
C SER A 170 -8.36 4.75 -22.52
N ILE A 171 -7.55 4.54 -21.49
CA ILE A 171 -6.12 4.86 -21.47
C ILE A 171 -5.33 3.60 -21.10
N PRO A 172 -4.12 3.41 -21.64
CA PRO A 172 -3.30 2.26 -21.29
C PRO A 172 -2.84 2.35 -19.82
N ALA A 173 -2.93 1.23 -19.11
CA ALA A 173 -2.61 1.14 -17.71
C ALA A 173 -1.88 -0.17 -17.35
N TRP A 174 -1.32 -0.17 -16.16
CA TRP A 174 -0.86 -1.35 -15.45
C TRP A 174 -1.80 -1.59 -14.28
N LYS A 175 -2.42 -2.76 -14.25
CA LYS A 175 -3.14 -3.25 -13.08
C LYS A 175 -2.19 -4.13 -12.29
N CYS A 176 -1.89 -3.74 -11.06
CA CYS A 176 -0.93 -4.42 -10.20
C CYS A 176 -1.63 -5.05 -9.00
N ASP A 177 -1.36 -6.33 -8.80
CA ASP A 177 -1.76 -7.06 -7.60
C ASP A 177 -0.57 -7.23 -6.65
N MET A 178 -0.85 -7.07 -5.36
CA MET A 178 0.09 -7.41 -4.30
C MET A 178 -0.24 -8.81 -3.80
N GLY A 179 0.68 -9.76 -3.92
CA GLY A 179 0.48 -11.13 -3.42
C GLY A 179 0.20 -11.20 -1.91
N LYS A 180 0.56 -10.16 -1.15
CA LYS A 180 0.14 -9.91 0.24
C LYS A 180 -0.30 -8.46 0.36
N ALA A 181 -1.41 -8.19 1.06
CA ALA A 181 -1.86 -6.83 1.30
C ALA A 181 -0.78 -6.04 2.05
N ALA A 182 -0.28 -4.96 1.45
CA ALA A 182 0.59 -4.04 2.17
C ALA A 182 -0.23 -3.26 3.21
N THR A 183 0.33 -3.14 4.41
CA THR A 183 -0.30 -2.42 5.51
C THR A 183 -0.40 -0.93 5.14
N HIS A 184 -1.57 -0.32 5.36
CA HIS A 184 -1.85 1.11 5.15
C HIS A 184 -2.04 1.61 3.70
N THR A 185 -1.95 0.74 2.70
CA THR A 185 -2.03 1.18 1.29
C THR A 185 -3.44 1.08 0.71
N SER A 186 -3.76 1.98 -0.21
CA SER A 186 -5.03 1.96 -0.94
C SER A 186 -4.95 0.98 -2.10
N ASN A 187 -5.64 -0.16 -2.01
CA ASN A 187 -5.78 -1.14 -3.10
C ASN A 187 -7.06 -0.93 -3.92
N PRO A 188 -7.10 -1.40 -5.19
CA PRO A 188 -6.01 -1.97 -5.99
C PRO A 188 -5.09 -0.91 -6.61
N TRP A 189 -3.83 -1.27 -6.93
CA TRP A 189 -2.86 -0.37 -7.55
C TRP A 189 -2.96 -0.37 -9.08
N ASN A 190 -3.61 0.66 -9.62
CA ASN A 190 -3.72 0.87 -11.06
C ASN A 190 -2.93 2.11 -11.47
N PHE A 191 -1.93 1.93 -12.33
CA PHE A 191 -1.06 3.00 -12.80
C PHE A 191 -1.33 3.29 -14.27
N GLY A 192 -1.51 4.55 -14.66
CA GLY A 192 -1.48 4.89 -16.09
C GLY A 192 -0.07 4.70 -16.63
N ARG A 193 0.07 4.19 -17.86
CA ARG A 193 1.40 3.96 -18.47
C ARG A 193 2.07 5.28 -18.86
N ASP A 194 1.28 6.20 -19.39
CA ASP A 194 1.78 7.45 -19.98
C ASP A 194 1.33 8.71 -19.22
N GLN A 195 0.47 8.54 -18.21
CA GLN A 195 -0.08 9.64 -17.43
C GLN A 195 -0.46 9.22 -16.02
N CYS A 196 -0.44 10.16 -15.09
CA CYS A 196 -0.89 9.94 -13.72
C CYS A 196 -2.41 9.78 -13.69
N VAL A 197 -2.88 8.75 -12.99
CA VAL A 197 -4.30 8.46 -12.79
C VAL A 197 -4.66 8.52 -11.33
N GLU A 198 -5.83 9.08 -11.05
CA GLU A 198 -6.41 9.12 -9.71
C GLU A 198 -7.68 8.28 -9.69
N ARG A 199 -7.73 7.31 -8.78
CA ARG A 199 -8.95 6.59 -8.43
C ARG A 199 -9.69 7.42 -7.38
N TYR A 200 -10.81 7.99 -7.80
CA TYR A 200 -11.64 8.83 -6.96
C TYR A 200 -12.89 8.08 -6.50
N MET A 201 -13.21 8.16 -5.21
CA MET A 201 -14.47 7.70 -4.64
C MET A 201 -15.11 8.84 -3.83
N GLY A 202 -16.34 9.21 -4.17
CA GLY A 202 -17.12 10.21 -3.43
C GLY A 202 -18.29 9.58 -2.67
N ASN A 203 -18.98 10.37 -1.83
CA ASN A 203 -20.01 9.91 -0.90
C ASN A 203 -21.15 9.05 -1.49
N ARG A 204 -21.48 9.21 -2.78
CA ARG A 204 -22.68 8.63 -3.40
C ARG A 204 -22.45 7.85 -4.69
N TRP A 205 -21.20 7.71 -5.15
CA TRP A 205 -20.91 7.13 -6.46
C TRP A 205 -19.92 5.97 -6.35
N PRO A 206 -20.01 4.96 -7.24
CA PRO A 206 -18.92 4.01 -7.41
C PRO A 206 -17.64 4.77 -7.74
N PHE A 207 -16.49 4.15 -7.44
CA PHE A 207 -15.21 4.76 -7.79
C PHE A 207 -15.11 4.98 -9.29
N TYR A 208 -14.35 5.99 -9.69
CA TYR A 208 -14.02 6.26 -11.08
C TYR A 208 -12.58 6.75 -11.21
N TYR A 209 -12.05 6.70 -12.43
CA TYR A 209 -10.72 7.23 -12.73
C TYR A 209 -10.82 8.62 -13.34
N ARG A 210 -9.89 9.48 -12.96
CA ARG A 210 -9.63 10.78 -13.59
C ARG A 210 -8.12 11.01 -13.71
N PRO A 211 -7.65 11.90 -14.60
CA PRO A 211 -6.27 12.35 -14.56
C PRO A 211 -5.94 12.96 -13.19
N CYS A 212 -4.73 12.74 -12.68
CA CYS A 212 -4.30 13.43 -11.48
C CYS A 212 -4.33 14.95 -11.70
N ALA A 213 -4.74 15.71 -10.69
CA ALA A 213 -4.62 17.16 -10.75
C ALA A 213 -3.13 17.54 -10.95
N ALA A 214 -2.87 18.49 -11.86
CA ALA A 214 -1.55 19.10 -11.98
C ALA A 214 -1.19 19.68 -10.61
N GLN A 215 -0.13 19.17 -9.98
CA GLN A 215 0.32 19.74 -8.73
C GLN A 215 0.78 21.16 -9.02
N LYS A 216 0.18 22.14 -8.33
CA LYS A 216 0.84 23.44 -8.21
C LYS A 216 2.19 23.16 -7.50
N PRO A 217 3.33 23.59 -8.07
CA PRO A 217 4.56 23.59 -7.30
C PRO A 217 4.33 24.46 -6.07
N ASN A 218 4.63 23.92 -4.88
CA ASN A 218 4.78 24.71 -3.66
C ASN A 218 6.06 25.53 -3.75
#